data_AF-A0A383EQ02-F1
#
_entry.id   AF-A0A383EQ02-F1
#
_cell.length_a   1.000
_cell.length_b   1.000
_cell.length_c   1.000
_cell.angle_alpha   90.00
_cell.angle_beta   90.00
_cell.angle_gamma   90.00
#
_symmetry.space_group_name_H-M   'P 1'
#
loop_
_entity.id
_entity.type
_entity.pdbx_description
1 polymer ?
#
loop_
_entity_poly.entity_id
_entity_poly.type
_entity_poly.pdbx_seq_one_letter_code
_entity_poly.pdbx_strand_id
1 'polypeptide(L)'
;EILLNSFDRCQELGAMATVHAENGEMIYHLQNKLLAMGITGPEGHVQSRPPEVEGEATQRVITVAGVANAPLYVVHCSCVQSLAAIAKARANGQAVYGEALAQHLVIDEATHYLPDITLASAHVMSPPFRTKEHRDALWGGLQSGTLQTTASDHCAFCAPQKALGKDNFTLMPNGCGGIEDRMSILWDQGVKTGLLTPNDFVRVTSTATAKIFNIHPRKGTVSVGADADP
;
A
#
# COMPACT_ATOMS: atom_id res chain seq x y z
N GLU A 1 -15.23 17.75 5.75
CA GLU A 1 -14.68 19.09 5.44
C GLU A 1 -13.16 19.08 5.29
N ILE A 2 -12.40 18.64 6.30
CA ILE A 2 -10.91 18.65 6.30
C ILE A 2 -10.28 18.07 5.03
N LEU A 3 -10.71 16.88 4.60
CA LEU A 3 -10.11 16.19 3.45
C LEU A 3 -10.37 16.92 2.12
N LEU A 4 -11.57 17.48 1.94
CA LEU A 4 -11.92 18.27 0.75
C LEU A 4 -11.07 19.56 0.71
N ASN A 5 -11.02 20.32 1.80
CA ASN A 5 -10.23 21.55 1.89
C ASN A 5 -8.74 21.29 1.64
N SER A 6 -8.22 20.15 2.12
CA SER A 6 -6.84 19.75 1.86
C SER A 6 -6.59 19.46 0.37
N PHE A 7 -7.54 18.81 -0.31
CA PHE A 7 -7.41 18.48 -1.72
C PHE A 7 -7.55 19.70 -2.61
N ASP A 8 -8.47 20.62 -2.29
CA ASP A 8 -8.55 21.92 -2.94
C ASP A 8 -7.21 22.65 -2.83
N ARG A 9 -6.59 22.63 -1.63
CA ARG A 9 -5.28 23.25 -1.44
C ARG A 9 -4.16 22.55 -2.22
N CYS A 10 -4.17 21.22 -2.30
CA CYS A 10 -3.22 20.49 -3.15
C CYS A 10 -3.37 20.90 -4.61
N GLN A 11 -4.61 21.01 -5.09
CA GLN A 11 -4.91 21.40 -6.47
C GLN A 11 -4.44 22.83 -6.77
N GLU A 12 -4.69 23.79 -5.88
CA GLU A 12 -4.21 25.17 -6.00
C GLU A 12 -2.68 25.26 -6.11
N LEU A 13 -1.97 24.37 -5.40
CA LEU A 13 -0.51 24.34 -5.36
C LEU A 13 0.12 23.47 -6.46
N GLY A 14 -0.68 22.74 -7.23
CA GLY A 14 -0.17 21.74 -8.18
C GLY A 14 0.53 20.56 -7.49
N ALA A 15 0.13 20.22 -6.26
CA ALA A 15 0.69 19.14 -5.47
C ALA A 15 -0.12 17.84 -5.61
N MET A 16 0.55 16.70 -5.48
CA MET A 16 -0.08 15.37 -5.42
C MET A 16 -0.65 15.11 -4.02
N ALA A 17 -1.94 14.79 -3.91
CA ALA A 17 -2.50 14.33 -2.64
C ALA A 17 -2.17 12.85 -2.44
N THR A 18 -1.45 12.51 -1.37
CA THR A 18 -1.15 11.12 -0.99
C THR A 18 -2.03 10.69 0.18
N VAL A 19 -2.59 9.47 0.13
CA VAL A 19 -3.57 9.05 1.13
C VAL A 19 -3.40 7.60 1.55
N HIS A 20 -3.23 7.40 2.86
CA HIS A 20 -3.52 6.13 3.53
C HIS A 20 -5.04 5.97 3.64
N ALA A 21 -5.59 4.95 2.97
CA ALA A 21 -7.03 4.80 2.80
C ALA A 21 -7.57 3.58 3.58
N GLU A 22 -7.79 3.74 4.88
CA GLU A 22 -8.59 2.81 5.69
C GLU A 22 -9.66 3.57 6.48
N ASN A 23 -10.84 2.97 6.70
CA ASN A 23 -11.90 3.59 7.50
C ASN A 23 -11.57 3.50 9.00
N GLY A 24 -11.03 4.58 9.57
CA GLY A 24 -10.60 4.62 10.97
C GLY A 24 -11.71 4.35 11.99
N GLU A 25 -12.96 4.73 11.71
CA GLU A 25 -14.08 4.48 12.63
C GLU A 25 -14.45 2.99 12.67
N MET A 26 -14.50 2.34 11.50
CA MET A 26 -14.75 0.90 11.41
C MET A 26 -13.63 0.10 12.07
N ILE A 27 -12.36 0.49 11.83
CA ILE A 27 -11.20 -0.13 12.47
C ILE A 27 -11.30 0.00 13.98
N TYR A 28 -11.52 1.21 14.50
CA TYR A 28 -11.63 1.45 15.94
C TYR A 28 -12.75 0.61 16.58
N HIS A 29 -13.91 0.51 15.92
CA HIS A 29 -15.00 -0.34 16.37
C HIS A 29 -14.58 -1.82 16.43
N LEU A 30 -13.96 -2.34 15.37
CA LEU A 30 -13.55 -3.74 15.29
C LEU A 30 -12.42 -4.08 16.27
N GLN A 31 -11.46 -3.16 16.47
CA GLN A 31 -10.40 -3.31 17.47
C GLN A 31 -10.99 -3.51 18.87
N ASN A 32 -11.89 -2.62 19.30
CA ASN A 32 -12.54 -2.73 20.61
C ASN A 32 -13.37 -4.00 20.74
N LYS A 33 -14.07 -4.41 19.67
CA LYS A 33 -14.85 -5.65 19.64
C LYS A 33 -13.97 -6.89 19.85
N LEU A 34 -12.84 -6.98 19.14
CA LEU A 34 -11.92 -8.11 19.23
C LEU A 34 -11.23 -8.19 20.59
N LEU A 35 -10.80 -7.05 21.13
CA LEU A 35 -10.24 -6.98 22.49
C LEU A 35 -11.26 -7.42 23.55
N ALA A 36 -12.53 -7.01 23.42
CA ALA A 36 -13.60 -7.46 24.31
C ALA A 36 -13.90 -8.97 24.21
N MET A 37 -13.56 -9.60 23.08
CA MET A 37 -13.63 -11.06 22.89
C MET A 37 -12.38 -11.80 23.40
N GLY A 38 -11.40 -11.08 23.95
CA GLY A 38 -10.13 -11.66 24.43
C GLY A 38 -9.11 -11.93 23.32
N ILE A 39 -9.33 -11.41 22.11
CA ILE A 39 -8.39 -11.54 20.99
C ILE A 39 -7.40 -10.39 21.09
N THR A 40 -6.20 -10.68 21.59
CA THR A 40 -5.16 -9.69 21.89
C THR A 40 -3.89 -9.85 21.04
N GLY A 41 -3.73 -10.97 20.33
CA GLY A 41 -2.54 -11.27 19.53
C GLY A 41 -2.55 -10.61 18.15
N PRO A 42 -1.45 -10.76 17.37
CA PRO A 42 -1.30 -10.19 16.03
C PRO A 42 -2.42 -10.53 15.05
N GLU A 43 -3.08 -11.68 15.21
CA GLU A 43 -4.25 -12.08 14.42
C GLU A 43 -5.41 -11.08 14.54
N GLY A 44 -5.58 -10.47 15.73
CA GLY A 44 -6.57 -9.42 15.96
C GLY A 44 -6.32 -8.18 15.10
N HIS A 45 -5.06 -7.90 14.76
CA HIS A 45 -4.71 -6.78 13.88
C HIS A 45 -5.30 -6.95 12.48
N VAL A 46 -5.11 -8.13 11.88
CA VAL A 46 -5.67 -8.46 10.55
C VAL A 46 -7.19 -8.45 10.59
N GLN A 47 -7.78 -9.11 11.61
CA GLN A 47 -9.23 -9.21 11.78
C GLN A 47 -9.92 -7.86 12.02
N SER A 48 -9.22 -6.92 12.64
CA SER A 48 -9.76 -5.58 12.92
C SER A 48 -9.85 -4.68 11.68
N ARG A 49 -9.26 -5.12 10.55
CA ARG A 49 -9.12 -4.32 9.33
C ARG A 49 -9.42 -5.16 8.11
N PRO A 50 -10.63 -5.72 7.97
CA PRO A 50 -10.97 -6.52 6.80
C PRO A 50 -10.89 -5.66 5.53
N PRO A 51 -10.60 -6.23 4.34
CA PRO A 51 -10.36 -5.48 3.10
C PRO A 51 -11.42 -4.42 2.74
N GLU A 52 -12.66 -4.60 3.19
CA GLU A 52 -13.76 -3.66 3.00
C GLU A 52 -13.47 -2.28 3.60
N VAL A 53 -12.72 -2.19 4.72
CA VAL A 53 -12.38 -0.89 5.33
C VAL A 53 -11.42 -0.09 4.46
N GLU A 54 -10.53 -0.78 3.74
CA GLU A 54 -9.61 -0.16 2.77
C GLU A 54 -10.37 0.22 1.49
N GLY A 55 -11.22 -0.68 1.00
CA GLY A 55 -12.04 -0.45 -0.19
C GLY A 55 -12.98 0.74 -0.06
N GLU A 56 -13.72 0.84 1.05
CA GLU A 56 -14.60 1.98 1.34
C GLU A 56 -13.83 3.28 1.35
N ALA A 57 -12.74 3.33 2.13
CA ALA A 57 -11.96 4.54 2.27
C ALA A 57 -11.34 4.96 0.94
N THR A 58 -10.82 4.01 0.15
CA THR A 58 -10.27 4.26 -1.19
C THR A 58 -11.34 4.87 -2.10
N GLN A 59 -12.53 4.28 -2.16
CA GLN A 59 -13.64 4.82 -2.96
C GLN A 59 -14.06 6.22 -2.50
N ARG A 60 -14.13 6.45 -1.18
CA ARG A 60 -14.49 7.74 -0.61
C ARG A 60 -13.47 8.82 -0.96
N VAL A 61 -12.17 8.56 -0.82
CA VAL A 61 -11.14 9.58 -1.12
C VAL A 61 -11.02 9.85 -2.62
N ILE A 62 -11.25 8.83 -3.47
CA ILE A 62 -11.39 9.01 -4.92
C ILE A 62 -12.55 9.95 -5.24
N THR A 63 -13.71 9.75 -4.62
CA THR A 63 -14.88 10.63 -4.83
C THR A 63 -14.57 12.07 -4.42
N VAL A 64 -13.92 12.27 -3.27
CA VAL A 64 -13.55 13.61 -2.82
C VAL A 64 -12.52 14.27 -3.75
N ALA A 65 -11.51 13.52 -4.20
CA ALA A 65 -10.54 14.00 -5.20
C ALA A 65 -11.20 14.39 -6.52
N GLY A 66 -12.21 13.63 -6.96
CA GLY A 66 -13.01 13.95 -8.15
C GLY A 66 -13.79 15.26 -8.02
N VAL A 67 -14.34 15.55 -6.83
CA VAL A 67 -15.03 16.83 -6.56
C VAL A 67 -14.04 18.00 -6.54
N ALA A 68 -12.87 17.82 -5.91
CA ALA A 68 -11.81 18.84 -5.85
C ALA A 68 -11.04 19.01 -7.18
N ASN A 69 -11.29 18.12 -8.17
CA ASN A 69 -10.50 18.00 -9.38
C ASN A 69 -8.97 17.89 -9.11
N ALA A 70 -8.61 17.20 -8.02
CA ALA A 70 -7.23 17.04 -7.57
C ALA A 70 -6.65 15.67 -7.98
N PRO A 71 -5.38 15.57 -8.37
CA PRO A 71 -4.73 14.28 -8.57
C PRO A 71 -4.54 13.55 -7.24
N LEU A 72 -4.78 12.25 -7.23
CA LEU A 72 -4.76 11.41 -6.03
C LEU A 72 -3.78 10.25 -6.18
N TYR A 73 -2.97 10.00 -5.17
CA TYR A 73 -2.09 8.85 -5.04
C TYR A 73 -2.47 8.05 -3.79
N VAL A 74 -3.01 6.84 -3.99
CA VAL A 74 -3.37 5.92 -2.92
C VAL A 74 -2.15 5.07 -2.57
N VAL A 75 -1.58 5.29 -1.40
CA VAL A 75 -0.39 4.56 -0.93
C VAL A 75 -0.75 3.13 -0.51
N HIS A 76 0.24 2.24 -0.52
CA HIS A 76 0.20 0.88 0.07
C HIS A 76 -1.14 0.12 -0.07
N CYS A 77 -1.65 0.03 -1.30
CA CYS A 77 -2.86 -0.75 -1.63
C CYS A 77 -2.60 -2.23 -1.36
N SER A 78 -3.47 -2.88 -0.59
CA SER A 78 -3.28 -4.27 -0.15
C SER A 78 -4.32 -5.26 -0.70
N CYS A 79 -5.42 -4.79 -1.30
CA CYS A 79 -6.58 -5.64 -1.57
C CYS A 79 -7.27 -5.42 -2.93
N VAL A 80 -8.22 -6.31 -3.24
CA VAL A 80 -9.00 -6.31 -4.49
C VAL A 80 -9.94 -5.11 -4.52
N GLN A 81 -10.48 -4.75 -3.36
CA GLN A 81 -11.48 -3.71 -3.21
C GLN A 81 -10.90 -2.32 -3.52
N SER A 82 -9.71 -2.00 -3.01
CA SER A 82 -9.01 -0.74 -3.36
C SER A 82 -8.58 -0.72 -4.82
N LEU A 83 -8.06 -1.84 -5.34
CA LEU A 83 -7.72 -1.98 -6.75
C LEU A 83 -8.92 -1.74 -7.66
N ALA A 84 -10.08 -2.31 -7.34
CA ALA A 84 -11.31 -2.15 -8.12
C ALA A 84 -11.80 -0.70 -8.12
N ALA A 85 -11.72 -0.01 -6.98
CA ALA A 85 -12.06 1.42 -6.88
C ALA A 85 -11.13 2.28 -7.74
N ILE A 86 -9.82 2.02 -7.71
CA ILE A 86 -8.81 2.70 -8.54
C ILE A 86 -9.05 2.42 -10.03
N ALA A 87 -9.29 1.17 -10.41
CA ALA A 87 -9.57 0.77 -11.79
C ALA A 87 -10.77 1.52 -12.35
N LYS A 88 -11.87 1.56 -11.59
CA LYS A 88 -13.10 2.28 -11.97
C LYS A 88 -12.86 3.78 -12.13
N ALA A 89 -12.16 4.41 -11.19
CA ALA A 89 -11.83 5.83 -11.24
C ALA A 89 -11.02 6.18 -12.50
N ARG A 90 -10.00 5.38 -12.78
CA ARG A 90 -9.13 5.55 -13.96
C ARG A 90 -9.87 5.32 -15.27
N ALA A 91 -10.76 4.33 -15.32
CA ALA A 91 -11.63 4.09 -16.48
C ALA A 91 -12.56 5.28 -16.78
N ASN A 92 -12.93 6.05 -15.74
CA ASN A 92 -13.69 7.28 -15.87
C ASN A 92 -12.83 8.53 -16.15
N GLY A 93 -11.53 8.35 -16.41
CA GLY A 93 -10.61 9.44 -16.73
C GLY A 93 -10.09 10.23 -15.53
N GLN A 94 -10.35 9.80 -14.29
CA GLN A 94 -9.82 10.49 -13.12
C GLN A 94 -8.31 10.25 -12.95
N ALA A 95 -7.58 11.28 -12.55
CA ALA A 95 -6.15 11.24 -12.27
C ALA A 95 -5.87 10.56 -10.92
N VAL A 96 -6.10 9.24 -10.85
CA VAL A 96 -5.86 8.41 -9.66
C VAL A 96 -4.72 7.45 -9.92
N TYR A 97 -3.77 7.43 -8.99
CA TYR A 97 -2.61 6.55 -8.98
C TYR A 97 -2.67 5.63 -7.76
N GLY A 98 -2.13 4.42 -7.88
CA GLY A 98 -2.06 3.43 -6.82
C GLY A 98 -0.67 2.81 -6.73
N GLU A 99 -0.27 2.53 -5.49
CA GLU A 99 1.01 1.93 -5.11
C GLU A 99 0.77 0.59 -4.43
N ALA A 100 1.48 -0.47 -4.87
CA ALA A 100 1.56 -1.73 -4.12
C ALA A 100 2.89 -1.80 -3.34
N LEU A 101 2.89 -2.41 -2.16
CA LEU A 101 4.14 -2.72 -1.48
C LEU A 101 4.70 -4.07 -1.91
N ALA A 102 6.03 -4.19 -2.00
CA ALA A 102 6.67 -5.47 -2.31
C ALA A 102 6.27 -6.58 -1.33
N GLN A 103 6.08 -6.25 -0.05
CA GLN A 103 5.64 -7.20 0.96
C GLN A 103 4.18 -7.66 0.75
N HIS A 104 3.27 -6.75 0.37
CA HIS A 104 1.88 -7.12 0.04
C HIS A 104 1.78 -8.05 -1.17
N LEU A 105 2.78 -8.08 -2.05
CA LEU A 105 2.81 -8.96 -3.22
C LEU A 105 3.21 -10.41 -2.91
N VAL A 106 3.86 -10.66 -1.76
CA VAL A 106 4.49 -11.97 -1.48
C VAL A 106 4.21 -12.53 -0.09
N ILE A 107 3.89 -11.70 0.90
CA ILE A 107 3.64 -12.15 2.27
C ILE A 107 2.15 -12.43 2.48
N ASP A 108 1.85 -13.60 3.06
CA ASP A 108 0.50 -14.05 3.36
C ASP A 108 0.06 -13.62 4.77
N GLU A 109 -1.23 -13.34 4.94
CA GLU A 109 -1.82 -13.04 6.25
C GLU A 109 -1.64 -14.16 7.27
N ALA A 110 -1.46 -15.41 6.83
CA ALA A 110 -1.16 -16.56 7.69
C ALA A 110 0.03 -16.32 8.63
N THR A 111 0.95 -15.41 8.28
CA THR A 111 2.05 -14.97 9.16
C THR A 111 1.59 -14.41 10.51
N HIS A 112 0.40 -13.83 10.58
CA HIS A 112 -0.16 -13.27 11.82
C HIS A 112 -0.75 -14.33 12.75
N TYR A 113 -0.91 -15.56 12.26
CA TYR A 113 -1.46 -16.70 12.99
C TYR A 113 -0.37 -17.69 13.43
N LEU A 114 0.91 -17.32 13.27
CA LEU A 114 2.03 -18.17 13.69
C LEU A 114 2.01 -18.37 15.21
N PRO A 115 2.32 -19.58 15.71
CA PRO A 115 2.42 -19.84 17.15
C PRO A 115 3.49 -18.99 17.85
N ASP A 116 4.55 -18.60 17.13
CA ASP A 116 5.57 -17.68 17.63
C ASP A 116 5.08 -16.23 17.50
N ILE A 117 4.66 -15.68 18.64
CA ILE A 117 4.18 -14.29 18.75
C ILE A 117 5.23 -13.28 18.27
N THR A 118 6.52 -13.54 18.48
CA THR A 118 7.58 -12.63 18.05
C THR A 118 7.62 -12.55 16.52
N LEU A 119 7.55 -13.71 15.85
CA LEU A 119 7.49 -13.78 14.39
C LEU A 119 6.17 -13.22 13.84
N ALA A 120 5.03 -13.53 14.46
CA ALA A 120 3.74 -12.98 14.05
C ALA A 120 3.71 -11.44 14.18
N SER A 121 4.21 -10.90 15.30
CA SER A 121 4.26 -9.45 15.55
C SER A 121 5.19 -8.71 14.58
N ALA A 122 6.23 -9.38 14.07
CA ALA A 122 7.15 -8.79 13.08
C ALA A 122 6.45 -8.40 11.76
N HIS A 123 5.30 -9.03 11.46
CA HIS A 123 4.52 -8.81 10.24
C HIS A 123 3.39 -7.79 10.40
N VAL A 124 3.18 -7.24 11.61
CA VAL A 124 2.13 -6.26 11.89
C VAL A 124 2.43 -4.94 11.18
N MET A 125 1.61 -4.58 10.19
CA MET A 125 1.63 -3.29 9.49
C MET A 125 0.24 -2.89 8.98
N SER A 126 0.09 -1.66 8.46
CA SER A 126 -1.20 -1.08 8.05
C SER A 126 -1.14 -0.61 6.58
N PRO A 127 -2.01 -1.08 5.68
CA PRO A 127 -2.96 -2.19 5.83
C PRO A 127 -2.24 -3.53 6.03
N PRO A 128 -2.86 -4.52 6.70
CA PRO A 128 -2.23 -5.81 6.99
C PRO A 128 -1.99 -6.64 5.72
N PHE A 129 -1.10 -7.65 5.82
CA PHE A 129 -0.98 -8.68 4.78
C PHE A 129 -2.29 -9.42 4.59
N ARG A 130 -2.50 -9.94 3.37
CA ARG A 130 -3.76 -10.50 2.89
C ARG A 130 -3.58 -11.88 2.28
N THR A 131 -4.69 -12.57 2.07
CA THR A 131 -4.75 -13.85 1.36
C THR A 131 -4.20 -13.78 -0.07
N LYS A 132 -3.94 -14.95 -0.67
CA LYS A 132 -3.41 -15.08 -2.03
C LYS A 132 -4.26 -14.38 -3.10
N GLU A 133 -5.59 -14.38 -2.95
CA GLU A 133 -6.50 -13.71 -3.89
C GLU A 133 -6.14 -12.24 -4.07
N HIS A 134 -5.87 -11.54 -2.96
CA HIS A 134 -5.48 -10.14 -2.99
C HIS A 134 -4.11 -9.94 -3.61
N ARG A 135 -3.14 -10.81 -3.32
CA ARG A 135 -1.81 -10.73 -3.93
C ARG A 135 -1.85 -10.90 -5.45
N ASP A 136 -2.61 -11.88 -5.93
CA ASP A 136 -2.78 -12.12 -7.36
C ASP A 136 -3.43 -10.91 -8.06
N ALA A 137 -4.40 -10.28 -7.40
CA ALA A 137 -5.01 -9.04 -7.89
C ALA A 137 -4.00 -7.88 -7.96
N LEU A 138 -3.16 -7.69 -6.94
CA LEU A 138 -2.13 -6.64 -6.95
C LEU A 138 -1.11 -6.85 -8.08
N TRP A 139 -0.68 -8.10 -8.32
CA TRP A 139 0.18 -8.44 -9.47
C TRP A 139 -0.52 -8.10 -10.80
N GLY A 140 -1.78 -8.48 -10.96
CA GLY A 140 -2.57 -8.11 -12.14
C GLY A 140 -2.75 -6.58 -12.28
N GLY A 141 -2.85 -5.87 -11.17
CA GLY A 141 -2.89 -4.41 -11.11
C GLY A 141 -1.61 -3.76 -11.64
N LEU A 142 -0.45 -4.28 -11.26
CA LEU A 142 0.86 -3.81 -11.76
C LEU A 142 1.04 -4.12 -13.25
N GLN A 143 0.66 -5.32 -13.68
CA GLN A 143 0.70 -5.75 -15.08
C GLN A 143 -0.14 -4.87 -15.99
N SER A 144 -1.40 -4.64 -15.61
CA SER A 144 -2.34 -3.83 -16.38
C SER A 144 -2.05 -2.33 -16.34
N GLY A 145 -1.17 -1.89 -15.42
CA GLY A 145 -0.92 -0.46 -15.16
C GLY A 145 -2.04 0.23 -14.38
N THR A 146 -2.97 -0.54 -13.80
CA THR A 146 -3.97 -0.04 -12.83
C THR A 146 -3.28 0.46 -11.56
N LEU A 147 -2.23 -0.24 -11.13
CA LEU A 147 -1.25 0.24 -10.14
C LEU A 147 0.02 0.63 -10.88
N GLN A 148 0.59 1.78 -10.54
CA GLN A 148 1.69 2.38 -11.31
C GLN A 148 3.04 2.16 -10.66
N THR A 149 3.07 2.05 -9.34
CA THR A 149 4.30 2.11 -8.55
C THR A 149 4.38 0.98 -7.54
N THR A 150 5.62 0.69 -7.16
CA THR A 150 5.94 -0.23 -6.07
C THR A 150 6.83 0.44 -5.03
N ALA A 151 6.50 0.26 -3.76
CA ALA A 151 7.27 0.79 -2.64
C ALA A 151 7.52 -0.30 -1.58
N SER A 152 8.10 0.10 -0.44
CA SER A 152 8.39 -0.80 0.68
C SER A 152 7.74 -0.39 1.99
N ASP A 153 7.24 0.85 2.09
CA ASP A 153 6.79 1.45 3.36
C ASP A 153 7.75 1.15 4.52
N HIS A 154 9.05 1.36 4.27
CA HIS A 154 10.08 0.91 5.19
C HIS A 154 9.97 1.61 6.54
N CYS A 155 9.44 0.88 7.53
CA CYS A 155 9.22 1.33 8.88
C CYS A 155 9.59 0.17 9.83
N ALA A 156 10.89 0.02 10.10
CA ALA A 156 11.42 -1.13 10.81
C ALA A 156 11.46 -0.91 12.33
N PHE A 157 10.93 -1.88 13.07
CA PHE A 157 10.98 -1.93 14.53
C PHE A 157 11.71 -3.19 14.98
N CYS A 158 12.57 -3.08 16.01
CA CYS A 158 13.21 -4.26 16.60
C CYS A 158 12.21 -5.08 17.42
N ALA A 159 12.54 -6.34 17.69
CA ALA A 159 11.64 -7.25 18.44
C ALA A 159 11.18 -6.68 19.80
N PRO A 160 12.04 -6.03 20.62
CA PRO A 160 11.60 -5.38 21.85
C PRO A 160 10.55 -4.27 21.64
N GLN A 161 10.62 -3.52 20.55
CA GLN A 161 9.62 -2.50 20.22
C GLN A 161 8.29 -3.14 19.81
N LYS A 162 8.33 -4.19 18.98
CA LYS A 162 7.13 -4.95 18.60
C LYS A 162 6.44 -5.58 19.82
N ALA A 163 7.22 -6.05 20.79
CA ALA A 163 6.73 -6.67 22.02
C ALA A 163 5.96 -5.73 22.95
N LEU A 164 5.99 -4.40 22.74
CA LEU A 164 5.19 -3.44 23.53
C LEU A 164 3.68 -3.71 23.47
N GLY A 165 3.20 -4.30 22.36
CA GLY A 165 1.80 -4.68 22.19
C GLY A 165 1.52 -6.18 22.36
N LYS A 166 2.41 -6.97 22.97
CA LYS A 166 2.25 -8.44 23.07
C LYS A 166 0.90 -8.89 23.65
N ASP A 167 0.33 -8.11 24.58
CA ASP A 167 -0.94 -8.38 25.25
C ASP A 167 -2.09 -7.50 24.72
N ASN A 168 -1.81 -6.66 23.71
CA ASN A 168 -2.79 -5.81 23.03
C ASN A 168 -2.24 -5.40 21.66
N PHE A 169 -2.69 -6.07 20.60
CA PHE A 169 -2.27 -5.81 19.23
C PHE A 169 -2.42 -4.36 18.78
N THR A 170 -3.34 -3.58 19.36
CA THR A 170 -3.51 -2.15 19.00
C THR A 170 -2.33 -1.28 19.44
N LEU A 171 -1.49 -1.77 20.36
CA LEU A 171 -0.30 -1.10 20.85
C LEU A 171 0.99 -1.59 20.16
N MET A 172 0.88 -2.58 19.25
CA MET A 172 2.04 -3.03 18.47
C MET A 172 2.41 -1.96 17.45
N PRO A 173 3.68 -1.50 17.41
CA PRO A 173 4.11 -0.53 16.41
C PRO A 173 3.98 -1.14 15.01
N ASN A 174 3.30 -0.41 14.13
CA ASN A 174 2.97 -0.86 12.78
C ASN A 174 4.09 -0.54 11.81
N GLY A 175 4.59 -1.55 11.09
CA GLY A 175 5.65 -1.36 10.10
C GLY A 175 6.52 -2.60 9.91
N CYS A 176 7.08 -2.72 8.71
CA CYS A 176 7.98 -3.79 8.30
C CYS A 176 9.22 -3.23 7.58
N GLY A 177 10.29 -4.03 7.53
CA GLY A 177 11.45 -3.78 6.68
C GLY A 177 11.18 -4.17 5.22
N GLY A 178 12.00 -3.69 4.29
CA GLY A 178 11.84 -4.03 2.86
C GLY A 178 12.45 -3.06 1.85
N ILE A 179 13.14 -2.00 2.28
CA ILE A 179 13.80 -1.05 1.35
C ILE A 179 14.87 -1.74 0.49
N GLU A 180 15.67 -2.61 1.09
CA GLU A 180 16.73 -3.37 0.43
C GLU A 180 16.16 -4.44 -0.51
N ASP A 181 15.14 -5.17 -0.05
CA ASP A 181 14.61 -6.34 -0.76
C ASP A 181 13.66 -6.01 -1.91
N ARG A 182 13.11 -4.78 -1.96
CA ARG A 182 12.05 -4.38 -2.90
C ARG A 182 12.36 -4.78 -4.34
N MET A 183 13.57 -4.46 -4.82
CA MET A 183 13.96 -4.74 -6.21
C MET A 183 14.15 -6.24 -6.45
N SER A 184 14.81 -6.95 -5.54
CA SER A 184 15.07 -8.38 -5.66
C SER A 184 13.78 -9.20 -5.63
N ILE A 185 12.84 -8.86 -4.75
CA ILE A 185 11.51 -9.50 -4.67
C ILE A 185 10.75 -9.31 -5.97
N LEU A 186 10.67 -8.08 -6.50
CA LEU A 186 9.95 -7.81 -7.74
C LEU A 186 10.60 -8.48 -8.96
N TRP A 187 11.93 -8.56 -9.00
CA TRP A 187 12.63 -9.25 -10.06
C TRP A 187 12.38 -10.75 -10.01
N ASP A 188 12.53 -11.36 -8.83
CA ASP A 188 12.41 -12.81 -8.66
C ASP A 188 10.97 -13.29 -8.82
N GLN A 189 10.01 -12.64 -8.15
CA GLN A 189 8.61 -13.05 -8.12
C GLN A 189 7.80 -12.45 -9.26
N GLY A 190 8.26 -11.36 -9.88
CA GLY A 190 7.61 -10.72 -11.02
C GLY A 190 8.23 -11.11 -12.35
N VAL A 191 9.51 -10.80 -12.56
CA VAL A 191 10.15 -10.97 -13.87
C VAL A 191 10.46 -12.44 -14.17
N LYS A 192 11.11 -13.16 -13.26
CA LYS A 192 11.51 -14.56 -13.52
C LYS A 192 10.32 -15.51 -13.66
N THR A 193 9.19 -15.18 -13.04
CA THR A 193 7.93 -15.96 -13.12
C THR A 193 7.09 -15.61 -14.35
N GLY A 194 7.47 -14.58 -15.11
CA GLY A 194 6.74 -14.12 -16.29
C GLY A 194 5.53 -13.22 -15.98
N LEU A 195 5.34 -12.81 -14.72
CA LEU A 195 4.30 -11.85 -14.35
C LEU A 195 4.64 -10.43 -14.82
N LEU A 196 5.91 -10.03 -14.89
CA LEU A 196 6.33 -8.74 -15.41
C LEU A 196 7.37 -8.92 -16.50
N THR A 197 7.35 -8.07 -17.52
CA THR A 197 8.52 -7.92 -18.39
C THR A 197 9.62 -7.13 -17.67
N PRO A 198 10.90 -7.21 -18.11
CA PRO A 198 11.94 -6.32 -17.60
C PRO A 198 11.60 -4.82 -17.75
N ASN A 199 10.87 -4.46 -18.81
CA ASN A 199 10.41 -3.08 -19.01
C ASN A 199 9.31 -2.68 -18.03
N ASP A 200 8.38 -3.59 -17.71
CA ASP A 200 7.41 -3.36 -16.63
C ASP A 200 8.08 -3.19 -15.29
N PHE A 201 9.09 -4.02 -14.99
CA PHE A 201 9.90 -3.90 -13.78
C PHE A 201 10.53 -2.51 -13.67
N VAL A 202 11.21 -2.01 -14.72
CA VAL A 202 11.76 -0.64 -14.74
C VAL A 202 10.66 0.41 -14.53
N ARG A 203 9.51 0.25 -15.21
CA ARG A 203 8.37 1.16 -15.09
C ARG A 203 7.87 1.28 -13.65
N VAL A 204 7.56 0.15 -13.00
CA VAL A 204 6.93 0.15 -11.67
C VAL A 204 7.90 0.42 -10.52
N THR A 205 9.21 0.29 -10.76
CA THR A 205 10.23 0.51 -9.73
C THR A 205 10.87 1.89 -9.77
N SER A 206 10.82 2.59 -10.91
CA SER A 206 11.45 3.90 -11.09
C SER A 206 10.69 4.86 -12.02
N THR A 207 10.51 4.53 -13.30
CA THR A 207 10.04 5.49 -14.33
C THR A 207 8.66 6.07 -14.02
N ALA A 208 7.72 5.26 -13.55
CA ALA A 208 6.37 5.72 -13.22
C ALA A 208 6.39 6.71 -12.05
N THR A 209 7.09 6.38 -10.97
CA THR A 209 7.30 7.27 -9.81
C THR A 209 7.95 8.58 -10.24
N ALA A 210 9.00 8.52 -11.05
CA ALA A 210 9.68 9.72 -11.54
C ALA A 210 8.77 10.64 -12.36
N LYS A 211 7.84 10.08 -13.14
CA LYS A 211 6.83 10.85 -13.89
C LYS A 211 5.75 11.43 -12.96
N ILE A 212 5.20 10.62 -12.06
CA ILE A 212 4.15 11.01 -11.11
C ILE A 212 4.61 12.16 -10.22
N PHE A 213 5.85 12.10 -9.73
CA PHE A 213 6.43 13.13 -8.85
C PHE A 213 7.30 14.15 -9.60
N ASN A 214 7.12 14.27 -10.91
CA ASN A 214 7.67 15.34 -11.76
C ASN A 214 9.22 15.51 -11.70
N ILE A 215 9.95 14.40 -11.71
CA ILE A 215 11.42 14.36 -11.76
C ILE A 215 11.95 13.56 -12.96
N HIS A 216 11.10 13.18 -13.91
CA HIS A 216 11.47 12.57 -15.18
C HIS A 216 11.69 13.66 -16.26
N PRO A 217 12.70 13.56 -17.17
CA PRO A 217 13.64 12.45 -17.38
C PRO A 217 14.93 12.55 -16.55
N ARG A 218 14.98 13.43 -15.53
CA ARG A 218 16.18 13.53 -14.70
C ARG A 218 16.46 12.23 -13.93
N LYS A 219 15.41 11.53 -13.46
CA LYS A 219 15.47 10.19 -12.85
C LYS A 219 14.59 9.18 -13.59
N GLY A 220 14.84 7.89 -13.36
CA GLY A 220 14.00 6.79 -13.86
C GLY A 220 14.14 6.52 -15.36
N THR A 221 15.27 6.88 -15.96
CA THR A 221 15.62 6.63 -17.36
C THR A 221 17.14 6.61 -17.55
N VAL A 222 17.61 5.84 -18.53
CA VAL A 222 19.00 5.85 -18.99
C VAL A 222 19.05 6.57 -20.34
N SER A 223 19.34 7.87 -20.30
CA SER A 223 19.40 8.73 -21.48
C SER A 223 20.38 9.87 -21.27
N VAL A 224 20.91 10.42 -22.37
CA VAL A 224 21.80 11.61 -22.32
C VAL A 224 21.10 12.74 -21.56
N GLY A 225 21.78 13.29 -20.54
CA GLY A 225 21.27 14.38 -19.70
C GLY A 225 20.49 13.97 -18.45
N ALA A 226 20.22 12.68 -18.25
CA ALA A 226 19.70 12.18 -16.97
C ALA A 226 20.79 12.14 -15.89
N ASP A 227 20.40 12.13 -14.61
CA ASP A 227 21.35 11.91 -13.52
C ASP A 227 21.89 10.46 -13.57
N ALA A 228 23.15 10.28 -13.17
CA ALA A 228 23.84 8.99 -13.21
C ALA A 228 23.49 8.07 -12.03
N ASP A 229 22.22 7.65 -11.96
CA ASP A 229 21.70 6.65 -11.02
C ASP A 229 21.29 5.36 -11.78
N PRO A 230 22.24 4.56 -12.31
CA PRO A 230 21.96 3.35 -13.07
C PRO A 230 21.52 2.15 -12.22
#